data_AF-A0A644XNY0-F1
#
_entry.id   AF-A0A644XNY0-F1
#
_cell.length_a   1.000
_cell.length_b   1.000
_cell.length_c   1.000
_cell.angle_alpha   90.00
_cell.angle_beta   90.00
_cell.angle_gamma   90.00
#
_symmetry.space_group_name_H-M   'P 1'
#
loop_
_entity.id
_entity.type
_entity.pdbx_description
1 polymer ?
#
loop_
_entity_poly.entity_id
_entity_poly.type
_entity_poly.pdbx_seq_one_letter_code
_entity_poly.pdbx_strand_id
1 'polypeptide(L)'
;MSKEQFSEQIQNSIRWIQGNEADHNVALSVDWGGEMHFSDISRLAEMILAGTVELFSRQSLLIVLMRANYGKVLGHSLRSRMPKDRKLICLDDVNVENGDYIDIGKPVGAGDALPIVIKTLALAY
;
A
#
# COMPACT_ATOMS: atom_id res chain seq x y z
N MET A 1 -8.64 -15.94 5.29
CA MET A 1 -9.33 -14.69 5.66
C MET A 1 -10.35 -14.33 4.57
N SER A 2 -11.54 -13.88 4.95
CA SER A 2 -12.56 -13.43 3.98
C SER A 2 -12.23 -12.03 3.44
N LYS A 3 -12.89 -11.63 2.35
CA LYS A 3 -12.72 -10.29 1.76
C LYS A 3 -13.15 -9.20 2.74
N GLU A 4 -14.23 -9.45 3.48
CA GLU A 4 -14.82 -8.54 4.45
C GLU A 4 -13.86 -8.33 5.62
N GLN A 5 -13.32 -9.42 6.18
CA GLN A 5 -12.34 -9.37 7.27
C GLN A 5 -11.08 -8.59 6.87
N PHE A 6 -10.55 -8.81 5.67
CA PHE A 6 -9.38 -8.08 5.19
C PHE A 6 -9.67 -6.60 4.95
N SER A 7 -10.82 -6.29 4.36
CA SER A 7 -11.25 -4.90 4.12
C SER A 7 -11.42 -4.15 5.43
N GLU A 8 -12.01 -4.80 6.43
CA GLU A 8 -12.16 -4.26 7.78
C GLU A 8 -10.81 -4.00 8.46
N GLN A 9 -9.85 -4.93 8.33
CA GLN A 9 -8.48 -4.74 8.82
C GLN A 9 -7.82 -3.51 8.18
N ILE A 10 -7.90 -3.36 6.86
CA ILE A 10 -7.37 -2.19 6.15
C ILE A 10 -8.00 -0.90 6.68
N GLN A 11 -9.33 -0.87 6.79
CA GLN A 11 -10.04 0.32 7.27
C GLN A 11 -9.66 0.67 8.71
N ASN A 12 -9.50 -0.32 9.59
CA ASN A 12 -9.06 -0.11 10.96
C ASN A 12 -7.63 0.45 11.01
N SER A 13 -6.71 -0.09 10.21
CA SER A 13 -5.33 0.43 10.13
C SER A 13 -5.28 1.86 9.59
N ILE A 14 -6.08 2.17 8.56
CA ILE A 14 -6.16 3.54 8.01
C ILE A 14 -6.68 4.51 9.08
N ARG A 15 -7.77 4.16 9.77
CA ARG A 15 -8.32 5.00 10.84
C ARG A 15 -7.33 5.21 11.99
N TRP A 16 -6.57 4.19 12.35
CA TRP A 16 -5.54 4.28 13.38
C TRP A 16 -4.40 5.24 12.99
N ILE A 17 -3.86 5.13 11.77
CA ILE A 17 -2.75 5.98 11.32
C ILE A 17 -3.23 7.42 11.05
N GLN A 18 -4.38 7.62 10.40
CA GLN A 18 -4.82 8.96 10.03
C GLN A 18 -5.30 9.78 11.23
N GLY A 19 -5.69 9.14 12.34
CA GLY A 19 -6.16 9.85 13.53
C GLY A 19 -7.17 10.96 13.20
N ASN A 20 -7.03 12.12 13.86
CA ASN A 20 -7.80 13.34 13.57
C ASN A 20 -7.04 14.37 12.71
N GLU A 21 -5.77 14.11 12.34
CA GLU A 21 -4.90 15.05 11.62
C GLU A 21 -4.64 14.54 10.20
N ALA A 22 -5.18 15.24 9.20
CA ALA A 22 -5.37 14.72 7.85
C ALA A 22 -4.21 14.99 6.85
N ASP A 23 -3.01 15.34 7.30
CA ASP A 23 -2.02 15.98 6.43
C ASP A 23 -1.01 15.03 5.76
N HIS A 24 -1.09 13.72 6.02
CA HIS A 24 -0.12 12.75 5.49
C HIS A 24 -0.76 11.63 4.69
N ASN A 25 -0.09 11.24 3.60
CA ASN A 25 -0.48 10.07 2.82
C ASN A 25 -0.25 8.81 3.66
N VAL A 26 -1.19 7.86 3.57
CA VAL A 26 -1.03 6.52 4.15
C VAL A 26 -0.59 5.53 3.07
N ALA A 27 0.38 4.68 3.44
CA ALA A 27 0.79 3.52 2.66
C ALA A 27 0.28 2.23 3.31
N LEU A 28 -0.18 1.29 2.47
CA LEU A 28 -0.62 -0.02 2.90
C LEU A 28 0.49 -1.04 2.63
N SER A 29 1.07 -1.60 3.69
CA SER A 29 1.95 -2.77 3.58
C SER A 29 1.12 -4.05 3.61
N VAL A 30 1.41 -4.98 2.69
CA VAL A 30 0.75 -6.28 2.62
C VAL A 30 1.79 -7.40 2.69
N ASP A 31 1.60 -8.29 3.66
CA ASP A 31 2.30 -9.57 3.73
C ASP A 31 1.30 -10.71 3.50
N TRP A 32 1.51 -11.49 2.46
CA TRP A 32 0.68 -12.65 2.12
C TRP A 32 1.10 -13.92 2.87
N GLY A 33 2.33 -13.98 3.39
CA GLY A 33 2.85 -15.13 4.14
C GLY A 33 3.19 -16.38 3.31
N GLY A 34 3.29 -16.26 1.98
CA GLY A 34 3.65 -17.38 1.10
C GLY A 34 3.71 -17.00 -0.38
N GLU A 35 3.96 -17.99 -1.24
CA GLU A 35 3.89 -17.82 -2.69
C GLU A 35 2.48 -17.46 -3.14
N MET A 36 2.39 -16.61 -4.18
CA MET A 36 1.12 -16.21 -4.77
C MET A 36 1.05 -16.65 -6.23
N HIS A 37 -0.08 -17.26 -6.59
CA HIS A 37 -0.48 -17.40 -7.98
C HIS A 37 -1.20 -16.14 -8.45
N PHE A 38 -1.40 -16.00 -9.76
CA PHE A 38 -2.11 -14.85 -10.33
C PHE A 38 -3.54 -14.69 -9.77
N SER A 39 -4.23 -15.80 -9.47
CA SER A 39 -5.54 -15.77 -8.81
C SER A 39 -5.50 -15.10 -7.44
N ASP A 40 -4.44 -15.34 -6.67
CA ASP A 40 -4.24 -14.73 -5.35
C ASP A 40 -3.97 -13.24 -5.48
N ILE A 41 -3.13 -12.83 -6.44
CA ILE A 41 -2.83 -11.43 -6.74
C ILE A 41 -4.09 -10.67 -7.19
N SER A 42 -4.88 -11.28 -8.07
CA SER A 42 -6.15 -10.70 -8.54
C SER A 42 -7.13 -10.53 -7.38
N ARG A 43 -7.25 -11.56 -6.53
CA ARG A 43 -8.08 -11.51 -5.32
C ARG A 43 -7.58 -10.42 -4.37
N LEU A 44 -6.28 -10.35 -4.11
CA LEU A 44 -5.67 -9.35 -3.25
C LEU A 44 -5.96 -7.94 -3.75
N ALA A 45 -5.83 -7.68 -5.04
CA ALA A 45 -6.18 -6.37 -5.63
C ALA A 45 -7.64 -5.98 -5.36
N GLU A 46 -8.58 -6.92 -5.48
CA GLU A 46 -10.00 -6.66 -5.17
C GLU A 46 -10.24 -6.38 -3.69
N MET A 47 -9.55 -7.10 -2.80
CA MET A 47 -9.68 -6.91 -1.35
C MET A 47 -9.05 -5.58 -0.92
N ILE A 48 -7.90 -5.19 -1.48
CA ILE A 48 -7.27 -3.88 -1.23
C ILE A 48 -8.22 -2.75 -1.63
N LEU A 49 -8.75 -2.78 -2.86
CA LEU A 49 -9.61 -1.69 -3.35
C LEU A 49 -10.92 -1.57 -2.54
N ALA A 50 -11.46 -2.68 -2.06
CA ALA A 50 -12.61 -2.67 -1.15
C ALA A 50 -12.26 -2.05 0.22
N GLY A 51 -11.07 -2.32 0.75
CA GLY A 51 -10.57 -1.73 2.00
C GLY A 51 -10.22 -0.24 1.90
N THR A 52 -9.83 0.25 0.72
CA THR A 52 -9.34 1.63 0.54
C THR A 52 -10.41 2.61 0.05
N VAL A 53 -11.69 2.25 0.06
CA VAL A 53 -12.77 3.16 -0.36
C VAL A 53 -12.78 4.45 0.48
N GLU A 54 -12.67 4.31 1.81
CA GLU A 54 -12.62 5.47 2.72
C GLU A 54 -11.36 6.32 2.49
N LEU A 55 -10.22 5.68 2.19
CA LEU A 55 -8.96 6.35 1.89
C LEU A 55 -9.10 7.31 0.71
N PHE A 56 -9.82 6.90 -0.34
CA PHE A 56 -10.05 7.72 -1.53
C PHE A 56 -10.94 8.95 -1.29
N SER A 57 -11.63 9.05 -0.15
CA SER A 57 -12.29 10.30 0.24
C SER A 57 -11.31 11.36 0.76
N ARG A 58 -10.10 10.95 1.16
CA ARG A 58 -9.09 11.81 1.81
C ARG A 58 -7.83 12.02 0.97
N GLN A 59 -7.43 11.03 0.17
CA GLN A 59 -6.25 11.13 -0.71
C GLN A 59 -6.53 10.59 -2.13
N SER A 60 -5.87 11.17 -3.13
CA SER A 60 -5.97 10.76 -4.54
C SER A 60 -4.95 9.69 -4.96
N LEU A 61 -4.04 9.33 -4.04
CA LEU A 61 -2.95 8.41 -4.25
C LEU A 61 -3.16 7.15 -3.40
N LEU A 62 -3.08 5.97 -4.02
CA LEU A 62 -2.94 4.70 -3.32
C LEU A 62 -1.46 4.30 -3.33
N ILE A 63 -0.88 4.05 -2.15
CA ILE A 63 0.47 3.52 -1.99
C ILE A 63 0.36 2.12 -1.42
N VAL A 64 0.84 1.12 -2.15
CA VAL A 64 0.87 -0.29 -1.72
C VAL A 64 2.31 -0.76 -1.68
N LEU A 65 2.68 -1.42 -0.60
CA LEU A 65 4.01 -2.00 -0.38
C LEU A 65 3.85 -3.50 -0.19
N MET A 66 4.80 -4.25 -0.72
CA MET A 66 4.89 -5.69 -0.52
C MET A 66 6.28 -6.08 -0.06
N ARG A 67 6.35 -7.03 0.88
CA ARG A 67 7.60 -7.70 1.22
C ARG A 67 8.08 -8.62 0.09
N ALA A 68 7.16 -9.17 -0.68
CA ALA A 68 7.46 -10.10 -1.78
C ALA A 68 7.46 -9.39 -3.15
N ASN A 69 8.30 -9.87 -4.07
CA ASN A 69 8.53 -9.36 -5.43
C ASN A 69 7.35 -9.65 -6.41
N TYR A 70 6.18 -9.08 -6.12
CA TYR A 70 4.97 -9.19 -6.95
C TYR A 70 4.34 -7.85 -7.33
N GLY A 71 5.00 -6.74 -7.01
CA GLY A 71 4.54 -5.37 -7.15
C GLY A 71 4.21 -5.01 -8.60
N LYS A 72 4.95 -5.54 -9.59
CA LYS A 72 4.58 -5.33 -11.01
C LYS A 72 3.21 -5.91 -11.35
N VAL A 73 2.95 -7.15 -10.95
CA VAL A 73 1.70 -7.87 -11.29
C VAL A 73 0.54 -7.35 -10.44
N LEU A 74 0.78 -7.10 -9.14
CA LEU A 74 -0.21 -6.49 -8.26
C LEU A 74 -0.56 -5.07 -8.70
N GLY A 75 0.46 -4.25 -9.01
CA GLY A 75 0.28 -2.89 -9.48
C GLY A 75 -0.54 -2.82 -10.78
N HIS A 76 -0.27 -3.72 -11.73
CA HIS A 76 -1.09 -3.84 -12.95
C HIS A 76 -2.53 -4.25 -12.63
N SER A 77 -2.71 -5.21 -11.72
CA SER A 77 -4.03 -5.72 -11.29
C SER A 77 -4.86 -4.66 -10.56
N LEU A 78 -4.23 -3.82 -9.73
CA LEU A 78 -4.86 -2.67 -9.08
C LEU A 78 -5.22 -1.60 -10.11
N ARG A 79 -4.26 -1.24 -10.98
CA ARG A 79 -4.45 -0.18 -11.97
C ARG A 79 -5.58 -0.47 -12.96
N SER A 80 -5.78 -1.73 -13.37
CA SER A 80 -6.86 -2.12 -14.28
C SER A 80 -8.26 -1.97 -13.67
N ARG A 81 -8.35 -1.89 -12.35
CA ARG A 81 -9.61 -1.81 -11.58
C ARG A 81 -9.82 -0.45 -10.90
N MET A 82 -8.77 0.36 -10.76
CA MET A 82 -8.84 1.69 -10.14
C MET A 82 -9.49 2.73 -11.04
N PRO A 83 -10.21 3.71 -10.46
CA PRO A 83 -10.64 4.90 -11.19
C PRO A 83 -9.44 5.65 -11.81
N LYS A 84 -9.63 6.18 -13.02
CA LYS A 84 -8.54 6.77 -13.82
C LYS A 84 -7.94 8.05 -13.20
N ASP A 85 -8.72 8.76 -12.39
CA ASP A 85 -8.34 9.98 -11.66
C ASP A 85 -7.45 9.69 -10.44
N ARG A 86 -7.29 8.41 -10.06
CA ARG A 86 -6.47 7.99 -8.93
C ARG A 86 -5.06 7.60 -9.35
N LYS A 87 -4.10 8.00 -8.53
CA LYS A 87 -2.68 7.67 -8.69
C LYS A 87 -2.37 6.40 -7.91
N LEU A 88 -1.41 5.61 -8.39
CA LEU A 88 -0.96 4.37 -7.76
C LEU A 88 0.56 4.38 -7.68
N ILE A 89 1.09 4.07 -6.51
CA ILE A 89 2.46 3.63 -6.30
C ILE A 89 2.36 2.20 -5.73
N CYS A 90 2.95 1.23 -6.41
CA CYS A 90 3.03 -0.15 -5.95
C CYS A 90 4.51 -0.52 -5.90
N LEU A 91 5.03 -0.81 -4.72
CA LEU A 91 6.43 -1.13 -4.49
C LEU A 91 6.51 -2.53 -3.88
N ASP A 92 7.45 -3.33 -4.34
CA ASP A 92 7.76 -4.64 -3.81
C ASP A 92 9.20 -4.69 -3.27
N ASP A 93 9.53 -5.79 -2.58
CA ASP A 93 10.78 -5.94 -1.82
C ASP A 93 11.02 -4.81 -0.80
N VAL A 94 9.93 -4.26 -0.23
CA VAL A 94 9.96 -3.24 0.83
C VAL A 94 9.45 -3.85 2.13
N ASN A 95 10.31 -3.87 3.15
CA ASN A 95 9.96 -4.39 4.48
C ASN A 95 9.74 -3.24 5.47
N VAL A 96 8.53 -3.10 5.99
CA VAL A 96 8.15 -2.04 6.94
C VAL A 96 7.21 -2.59 8.00
N GLU A 97 7.18 -1.94 9.15
CA GLU A 97 6.27 -2.20 10.26
C GLU A 97 5.20 -1.10 10.36
N ASN A 98 4.13 -1.37 11.10
CA ASN A 98 3.09 -0.37 11.34
C ASN A 98 3.67 0.83 12.10
N GLY A 99 3.44 2.04 11.55
CA GLY A 99 3.95 3.29 12.12
C GLY A 99 5.32 3.72 11.60
N ASP A 100 5.97 2.92 10.75
CA ASP A 100 7.12 3.39 9.99
C ASP A 100 6.72 4.51 9.02
N TYR A 101 7.61 5.48 8.87
CA TYR A 101 7.51 6.53 7.86
C TYR A 101 8.33 6.15 6.64
N ILE A 102 7.86 6.53 5.46
CA ILE A 102 8.53 6.19 4.21
C ILE A 102 8.67 7.46 3.37
N ASP A 103 9.91 7.82 3.07
CA ASP A 103 10.19 8.82 2.07
C ASP A 103 10.33 8.14 0.71
N ILE A 104 9.57 8.60 -0.29
CA ILE A 104 9.71 8.17 -1.68
C ILE A 104 10.29 9.36 -2.46
N GLY A 105 11.53 9.21 -2.91
CA GLY A 105 12.19 10.27 -3.68
C GLY A 105 11.75 10.31 -5.14
N LYS A 106 12.29 11.28 -5.87
CA LYS A 106 12.03 11.40 -7.32
C LYS A 106 12.67 10.24 -8.08
N PRO A 107 12.13 9.87 -9.26
CA PRO A 107 12.76 8.89 -10.12
C PRO A 107 14.22 9.24 -10.44
N VAL A 108 15.08 8.23 -10.43
CA VAL A 108 16.51 8.30 -10.78
C VAL A 108 16.81 7.35 -11.94
N GLY A 109 18.01 7.44 -12.52
CA GLY A 109 18.42 6.55 -13.62
C GLY A 109 17.46 6.59 -14.82
N ALA A 110 17.22 7.79 -15.37
CA ALA A 110 16.26 8.03 -16.46
C ALA A 110 14.80 7.63 -16.19
N GLY A 111 14.43 7.37 -14.94
CA GLY A 111 13.06 7.02 -14.54
C GLY A 111 12.89 5.54 -14.17
N ASP A 112 13.96 4.76 -14.18
CA ASP A 112 13.91 3.32 -13.98
C ASP A 112 13.86 2.89 -12.50
N ALA A 113 14.17 3.79 -11.56
CA ALA A 113 14.17 3.49 -10.14
C ALA A 113 13.65 4.64 -9.27
N LEU A 114 13.09 4.31 -8.10
CA LEU A 114 12.65 5.25 -7.06
C LEU A 114 13.47 4.97 -5.77
N PRO A 115 14.20 5.95 -5.22
CA PRO A 115 14.86 5.78 -3.93
C PRO A 115 13.82 5.81 -2.80
N ILE A 116 13.93 4.85 -1.88
CA ILE A 116 13.01 4.68 -0.74
C ILE A 116 13.84 4.72 0.55
N VAL A 117 13.40 5.51 1.53
CA VAL A 117 13.98 5.53 2.88
C VAL A 117 12.90 5.17 3.88
N ILE A 118 13.16 4.14 4.68
CA ILE A 118 12.30 3.74 5.79
C ILE A 118 12.83 4.40 7.07
N LYS A 119 11.94 5.07 7.79
CA LYS A 119 12.22 5.73 9.06
C LYS A 119 11.37 5.10 10.15
N THR A 120 12.03 4.37 11.04
CA THR A 120 11.39 3.79 12.21
C THR A 120 11.50 4.75 13.38
N LEU A 121 10.37 5.06 14.02
CA LEU A 121 10.37 5.79 15.28
C LEU A 121 10.78 4.83 16.40
N ALA A 122 12.00 4.97 16.89
CA ALA A 122 12.44 4.35 18.12
C ALA A 122 12.05 5.25 19.30
N LEU A 123 11.18 4.77 20.17
CA LEU A 123 10.94 5.41 21.47
C LEU A 123 12.03 4.94 22.43
N ALA A 124 12.99 5.81 22.74
CA ALA A 124 13.90 5.59 23.86
C ALA A 124 13.16 5.97 25.15
N TYR A 125 13.07 5.02 26.08
CA TYR A 125 12.64 5.24 27.46
C TYR A 125 13.85 5.43 28.37
#